data_AF-A0A522DUV7-F1
#
_entry.id   AF-A0A522DUV7-F1
#
_cell.length_a   1.000
_cell.length_b   1.000
_cell.length_c   1.000
_cell.angle_alpha   90.00
_cell.angle_beta   90.00
_cell.angle_gamma   90.00
#
_symmetry.space_group_name_H-M   'P 1'
#
loop_
_entity.id
_entity.type
_entity.pdbx_description
1 polymer ?
#
loop_
_entity_poly.entity_id
_entity_poly.type
_entity_poly.pdbx_seq_one_letter_code
_entity_poly.pdbx_strand_id
1 'polypeptide(L)'
;MQWSEVIDSPYFKNLPFKIELNRYGKIEMTPASNRRGRLQSFIGTLLERKLKKGEALTECSIQTTDGVKVADVAWCSKAFIKQYGYETPYSHAPELCIEIVSPSNSKEEM
;
A
#
# COMPACT_ATOMS: atom_id res chain seq x y z
N MET A 1 -18.35 -1.00 -1.00
CA MET A 1 -17.60 -1.85 -1.94
C MET A 1 -16.59 -2.67 -1.15
N GLN A 2 -16.44 -3.95 -1.48
CA GLN A 2 -15.38 -4.82 -1.01
C GLN A 2 -14.16 -4.72 -1.93
N TRP A 3 -12.98 -5.07 -1.43
CA TRP A 3 -11.74 -4.97 -2.21
C TRP A 3 -11.74 -5.86 -3.46
N SER A 4 -12.34 -7.04 -3.39
CA SER A 4 -12.49 -7.94 -4.55
C SER A 4 -13.27 -7.28 -5.69
N GLU A 5 -14.32 -6.49 -5.37
CA GLU A 5 -15.09 -5.75 -6.38
C GLU A 5 -14.23 -4.69 -7.09
N VAL A 6 -13.23 -4.12 -6.40
CA VAL A 6 -12.27 -3.17 -7.01
C VAL A 6 -11.35 -3.91 -7.98
N ILE A 7 -10.76 -5.03 -7.55
CA ILE A 7 -9.81 -5.82 -8.36
C ILE A 7 -10.49 -6.39 -9.61
N ASP A 8 -11.70 -6.91 -9.47
CA ASP A 8 -12.40 -7.61 -10.55
C ASP A 8 -13.06 -6.65 -11.55
N SER A 9 -13.28 -5.40 -11.15
CA SER A 9 -13.94 -4.39 -11.98
C SER A 9 -13.12 -4.04 -13.23
N PRO A 10 -13.68 -4.16 -14.45
CA PRO A 10 -13.00 -3.75 -15.66
C PRO A 10 -12.77 -2.24 -15.73
N TYR A 11 -13.53 -1.43 -14.98
CA TYR A 11 -13.43 0.03 -14.98
C TYR A 11 -12.24 0.56 -14.19
N PHE A 12 -11.70 -0.23 -13.26
CA PHE A 12 -10.55 0.17 -12.43
C PHE A 12 -9.23 -0.40 -12.91
N LYS A 13 -9.24 -1.21 -13.98
CA LYS A 13 -8.03 -1.76 -14.57
C LYS A 13 -7.22 -0.67 -15.23
N ASN A 14 -5.89 -0.71 -15.03
CA ASN A 14 -4.90 0.15 -15.68
C ASN A 14 -5.11 1.65 -15.46
N LEU A 15 -5.80 2.04 -14.38
CA LEU A 15 -5.90 3.45 -14.02
C LEU A 15 -4.56 3.94 -13.45
N PRO A 16 -4.13 5.18 -13.77
CA PRO A 16 -2.89 5.76 -13.26
C PRO A 16 -3.04 6.30 -11.81
N PHE A 17 -3.83 5.62 -10.99
CA PHE A 17 -4.13 6.02 -9.61
C PHE A 17 -3.81 4.86 -8.66
N LYS A 18 -3.23 5.19 -7.50
CA LYS A 18 -3.35 4.34 -6.31
C LYS A 18 -4.81 4.37 -5.88
N ILE A 19 -5.39 3.20 -5.63
CA ILE A 19 -6.79 3.04 -5.25
C ILE A 19 -6.85 2.49 -3.82
N GLU A 20 -7.70 3.08 -3.00
CA GLU A 20 -7.97 2.66 -1.63
C GLU A 20 -9.48 2.59 -1.39
N LEU A 21 -9.89 1.90 -0.33
CA LEU A 21 -11.26 1.92 0.18
C LEU A 21 -11.27 2.51 1.57
N ASN A 22 -12.10 3.53 1.80
CA ASN A 22 -12.32 4.04 3.16
C ASN A 22 -13.35 3.22 3.94
N ARG A 23 -13.59 3.62 5.19
CA ARG A 23 -14.47 2.93 6.15
C ARG A 23 -15.93 2.79 5.69
N TYR A 24 -16.34 3.58 4.70
CA TYR A 24 -17.68 3.53 4.10
C TYR A 24 -17.71 2.70 2.81
N GLY A 25 -16.60 2.05 2.46
CA GLY A 25 -16.42 1.30 1.23
C GLY A 25 -16.47 2.18 -0.02
N LYS A 26 -16.09 3.46 0.10
CA LYS A 26 -15.93 4.39 -1.03
C LYS A 26 -14.48 4.36 -1.52
N ILE A 27 -14.33 4.51 -2.83
CA ILE A 27 -13.02 4.57 -3.47
C ILE A 27 -12.37 5.94 -3.23
N GLU A 28 -11.12 5.90 -2.78
CA GLU A 28 -10.21 7.05 -2.73
C GLU A 28 -9.10 6.80 -3.77
N MET A 29 -8.75 7.84 -4.54
CA MET A 29 -7.76 7.74 -5.61
C MET A 29 -6.68 8.80 -5.45
N THR A 30 -5.43 8.35 -5.50
CA THR A 30 -4.26 9.24 -5.53
C THR A 30 -3.55 9.11 -6.88
N PRO A 31 -3.34 10.20 -7.64
CA PRO A 31 -2.64 10.13 -8.92
C PRO A 31 -1.19 9.69 -8.76
N ALA A 32 -0.73 8.83 -9.66
CA ALA A 32 0.67 8.51 -9.79
C ALA A 32 1.48 9.78 -10.10
N SER A 33 2.67 9.90 -9.51
CA SER A 33 3.60 10.98 -9.83
C SER A 33 5.04 10.47 -9.81
N ASN A 34 5.88 11.03 -10.70
CA ASN A 34 7.29 10.62 -10.83
C ASN A 34 8.06 10.83 -9.52
N ARG A 35 7.77 11.91 -8.78
CA ARG A 35 8.39 12.16 -7.48
C ARG A 35 8.03 11.07 -6.46
N ARG A 36 6.76 10.69 -6.37
CA ARG A 36 6.29 9.63 -5.47
C ARG A 36 6.93 8.29 -5.84
N GLY A 37 6.89 7.89 -7.11
CA GLY A 37 7.53 6.66 -7.57
C GLY A 37 9.05 6.62 -7.33
N ARG A 38 9.76 7.76 -7.52
CA ARG A 38 11.19 7.85 -7.22
C ARG A 38 11.49 7.64 -5.73
N LEU A 39 10.63 8.16 -4.85
CA LEU A 39 10.76 8.01 -3.41
C LEU A 39 10.39 6.59 -2.94
N GLN A 40 9.33 5.98 -3.49
CA GLN A 40 8.98 4.58 -3.23
C GLN A 40 10.17 3.66 -3.53
N SER A 41 10.75 3.78 -4.73
CA SER A 41 11.93 3.01 -5.14
C SER A 41 13.14 3.24 -4.22
N PHE A 42 13.39 4.50 -3.82
CA PHE A 42 14.48 4.83 -2.90
C PHE A 42 14.29 4.18 -1.52
N ILE A 43 13.10 4.30 -0.94
CA ILE A 43 12.77 3.80 0.38
C ILE A 43 12.79 2.27 0.38
N GLY A 44 12.18 1.61 -0.61
CA GLY A 44 12.23 0.15 -0.75
C GLY A 44 13.67 -0.37 -0.82
N THR A 45 14.50 0.25 -1.67
CA THR A 45 15.94 -0.09 -1.77
C THR A 45 16.67 0.10 -0.44
N LEU A 46 16.37 1.18 0.29
CA LEU A 46 16.97 1.45 1.59
C LEU A 46 16.59 0.38 2.62
N LEU A 47 15.31 -0.01 2.67
CA LEU A 47 14.81 -1.06 3.55
C LEU A 47 15.48 -2.40 3.24
N GLU A 48 15.54 -2.83 1.98
CA GLU A 48 16.24 -4.07 1.61
C GLU A 48 17.74 -4.03 1.93
N ARG A 49 18.37 -2.85 1.89
CA ARG A 49 19.77 -2.67 2.27
C ARG A 49 19.99 -2.74 3.76
N LYS A 50 19.09 -2.21 4.57
CA LYS A 50 19.26 -2.08 6.03
C LYS A 50 18.63 -3.23 6.82
N LEU A 51 17.56 -3.83 6.31
CA LEU A 51 16.76 -4.85 6.99
C LEU A 51 16.82 -6.18 6.22
N LYS A 52 17.95 -6.88 6.36
CA LYS A 52 18.29 -8.10 5.59
C LYS A 52 17.44 -9.34 5.87
N LYS A 53 16.53 -9.29 6.86
CA LYS A 53 15.72 -10.44 7.30
C LYS A 53 14.25 -10.32 6.87
N GLY A 54 14.03 -9.68 5.74
CA GLY A 54 12.69 -9.45 5.19
C GLY A 54 12.78 -8.86 3.79
N GLU A 55 11.63 -8.42 3.30
CA GLU A 55 11.41 -7.97 1.93
C GLU A 55 10.66 -6.64 1.96
N ALA A 56 10.97 -5.75 1.00
CA ALA A 56 10.22 -4.52 0.81
C ALA A 56 9.15 -4.73 -0.29
N LEU A 57 7.98 -4.16 -0.09
CA LEU A 57 6.86 -4.18 -1.04
C LEU A 57 6.44 -2.74 -1.32
N THR A 58 6.10 -2.42 -2.56
CA THR A 58 5.46 -1.15 -2.92
C THR A 58 3.97 -1.38 -3.17
N GLU A 59 3.13 -0.38 -2.91
CA GLU A 59 1.67 -0.47 -3.11
C GLU A 59 1.05 -1.65 -2.32
N CYS A 60 1.36 -1.71 -1.02
CA CYS A 60 0.98 -2.82 -0.15
C CYS A 60 -0.46 -2.63 0.38
N SER A 61 -1.42 -3.36 -0.19
CA SER A 61 -2.82 -3.33 0.26
C SER A 61 -3.03 -4.09 1.56
N ILE A 62 -3.65 -3.44 2.55
CA ILE A 62 -3.85 -3.94 3.90
C ILE A 62 -5.31 -3.73 4.29
N GLN A 63 -5.96 -4.79 4.75
CA GLN A 63 -7.29 -4.71 5.33
C GLN A 63 -7.21 -4.06 6.71
N THR A 64 -7.98 -3.02 6.92
CA THR A 64 -8.10 -2.29 8.19
C THR A 64 -9.56 -2.17 8.60
N THR A 65 -9.81 -1.66 9.81
CA THR A 65 -11.17 -1.28 10.24
C THR A 65 -11.71 -0.09 9.44
N ASP A 66 -10.83 0.70 8.83
CA ASP A 66 -11.19 1.86 8.01
C ASP A 66 -11.22 1.56 6.51
N GLY A 67 -11.42 0.29 6.15
CA GLY A 67 -11.42 -0.19 4.76
C GLY A 67 -10.05 -0.75 4.34
N VAL A 68 -9.72 -0.68 3.06
CA VAL A 68 -8.43 -1.15 2.55
C VAL A 68 -7.53 0.04 2.27
N LYS A 69 -6.41 0.09 2.99
CA LYS A 69 -5.37 1.10 2.81
C LYS A 69 -4.20 0.50 2.04
N VAL A 70 -3.55 1.31 1.22
CA VAL A 70 -2.46 0.85 0.35
C VAL A 70 -1.21 1.66 0.68
N ALA A 71 -0.32 1.08 1.51
CA ALA A 71 0.93 1.73 1.87
C ALA A 71 1.84 1.88 0.64
N ASP A 72 2.38 3.08 0.42
CA ASP A 72 3.33 3.36 -0.66
C ASP A 72 4.51 2.39 -0.63
N VAL A 73 5.05 2.13 0.57
CA VAL A 73 6.09 1.14 0.80
C VAL A 73 5.84 0.41 2.12
N ALA A 74 6.04 -0.90 2.14
CA ALA A 74 6.04 -1.71 3.35
C ALA A 74 7.33 -2.53 3.46
N TRP A 75 7.70 -2.93 4.68
CA TRP A 75 8.68 -3.98 4.91
C TRP A 75 8.05 -5.11 5.70
N CYS A 76 8.22 -6.32 5.20
CA CYS A 76 7.71 -7.54 5.80
C CYS A 76 8.88 -8.42 6.24
N SER A 77 8.89 -8.89 7.48
CA SER A 77 9.89 -9.88 7.89
C SER A 77 9.70 -11.21 7.14
N LYS A 78 10.74 -12.05 7.12
CA LYS A 78 10.60 -13.42 6.61
C LYS A 78 9.53 -14.23 7.35
N ALA A 79 9.27 -13.94 8.62
CA ALA A 79 8.22 -14.59 9.39
C ALA A 79 6.84 -14.15 8.91
N PHE A 80 6.67 -12.84 8.67
CA PHE A 80 5.45 -12.28 8.11
C PHE A 80 5.15 -12.88 6.73
N ILE A 81 6.12 -12.85 5.81
CA ILE A 81 5.97 -13.44 4.48
C ILE A 81 5.70 -14.95 4.55
N LYS A 82 6.33 -15.68 5.47
CA LYS A 82 6.04 -17.10 5.66
C LYS A 82 4.59 -17.36 6.12
N GLN A 83 4.03 -16.47 6.94
CA GLN A 83 2.70 -16.62 7.50
C GLN A 83 1.59 -16.16 6.54
N TYR A 84 1.77 -15.02 5.90
CA TYR A 84 0.73 -14.36 5.09
C TYR A 84 0.99 -14.44 3.58
N GLY A 85 2.15 -14.94 3.15
CA GLY A 85 2.53 -14.98 1.74
C GLY A 85 2.50 -13.58 1.13
N TYR A 86 1.78 -13.45 0.02
CA TYR A 86 1.45 -12.18 -0.62
C TYR A 86 -0.08 -12.04 -0.75
N GLU A 87 -0.80 -12.39 0.32
CA GLU A 87 -2.25 -12.20 0.43
C GLU A 87 -2.64 -10.78 -0.01
N THR A 88 -3.73 -10.66 -0.77
CA THR A 88 -4.22 -9.38 -1.28
C THR A 88 -5.70 -9.22 -0.94
N PRO A 89 -6.08 -8.28 -0.05
CA PRO A 89 -5.19 -7.47 0.79
C PRO A 89 -4.61 -8.31 1.93
N TYR A 90 -3.50 -7.88 2.54
CA TYR A 90 -3.06 -8.52 3.78
C TYR A 90 -4.10 -8.33 4.87
N SER A 91 -4.44 -9.42 5.55
CA SER A 91 -5.33 -9.39 6.72
C SER A 91 -4.71 -8.71 7.95
N HIS A 92 -3.38 -8.55 7.96
CA HIS A 92 -2.61 -7.92 9.04
C HIS A 92 -1.58 -6.94 8.46
N ALA A 93 -1.30 -5.86 9.18
CA ALA A 93 -0.29 -4.91 8.74
C ALA A 93 1.12 -5.51 8.84
N PRO A 94 1.99 -5.30 7.82
CA PRO A 94 3.43 -5.56 7.92
C PRO A 94 4.09 -4.81 9.09
N GLU A 95 5.28 -5.24 9.48
CA GLU A 95 6.01 -4.62 10.59
C GLU A 95 6.35 -3.15 10.35
N LEU A 96 6.53 -2.74 9.08
CA LEU A 96 6.67 -1.35 8.69
C LEU A 96 5.73 -1.03 7.53
N CYS A 97 4.91 0.00 7.70
CA CYS A 97 4.13 0.63 6.64
C CYS A 97 4.56 2.09 6.55
N ILE A 98 4.87 2.56 5.34
CA ILE A 98 5.40 3.89 5.08
C ILE A 98 4.53 4.57 4.05
N GLU A 99 4.11 5.80 4.37
CA GLU A 99 3.42 6.67 3.42
C GLU A 99 4.23 7.91 3.09
N ILE A 100 4.21 8.25 1.80
CA ILE A 100 4.89 9.40 1.23
C ILE A 100 3.88 10.52 1.14
N VAL A 101 4.04 11.47 2.02
CA VAL A 101 3.18 12.64 2.10
C VAL A 101 3.38 13.53 0.87
N SER A 102 2.27 13.97 0.30
CA SER A 102 2.21 14.99 -0.73
C SER A 102 1.64 16.30 -0.19
N PRO A 103 1.91 17.46 -0.80
CA PRO A 103 1.40 18.75 -0.31
C PRO A 103 -0.14 18.83 -0.26
N SER A 104 -0.84 17.98 -1.01
CA SER A 104 -2.30 17.88 -1.00
C SER A 104 -2.86 17.02 0.14
N ASN A 105 -2.02 16.28 0.87
CA ASN A 105 -2.47 15.51 2.02
C ASN A 105 -2.79 16.45 3.19
N SER A 106 -3.95 16.25 3.79
CA SER A 106 -4.33 16.87 5.05
C SER A 106 -3.54 16.27 6.23
N LYS A 107 -3.54 16.96 7.37
CA LYS A 107 -2.93 16.41 8.60
C LYS A 107 -3.71 15.19 9.10
N GLU A 108 -5.01 15.16 8.84
CA GLU A 108 -5.89 14.06 9.21
C GLU A 108 -5.65 12.80 8.37
N GLU A 109 -5.05 12.96 7.17
CA GLU A 109 -4.62 11.87 6.28
C GLU A 109 -3.17 11.40 6.56
N MET A 110 -2.46 12.03 7.51
CA MET A 110 -1.07 11.73 7.90
C MET A 110 -0.99 11.13 9.30
#